data_AF-A0A397AA44-F1
#
_entry.id   AF-A0A397AA44-F1
#
_cell.length_a   1.000
_cell.length_b   1.000
_cell.length_c   1.000
_cell.angle_alpha   90.00
_cell.angle_beta   90.00
_cell.angle_gamma   90.00
#
_symmetry.space_group_name_H-M   'P 1'
#
loop_
_entity.id
_entity.type
_entity.pdbx_description
1 polymer ?
#
loop_
_entity_poly.entity_id
_entity_poly.type
_entity_poly.pdbx_seq_one_letter_code
_entity_poly.pdbx_strand_id
1 'polypeptide(L)'
;MEGLRFFPELSQAVPYDDRVAIVQEHLKSTLEGMVESIFGKVEMRWVDAYFPFTHPSLELEIFFEVRGFGQWLEVLGCGVLQRQIAEHGGVVDEVGWAFGLGLERLAMVLFDIPDIRLFWSTDARFLSQFKDGVITQFKPYSKYPPCYKDVSFWLAPDFHENNLFEVVRNVAGDMVEQVSWYPCWRFTYCAFE
;
A
#
# COMPACT_ATOMS: atom_id res chain seq x y z
N MET A 1 5.09 2.95 7.28
CA MET A 1 5.07 3.22 8.74
C MET A 1 4.36 2.08 9.40
N GLU A 2 4.88 1.58 10.51
CA GLU A 2 4.37 0.38 11.19
C GLU A 2 4.10 0.69 12.65
N GLY A 3 3.06 0.08 13.20
CA GLY A 3 2.71 0.17 14.62
C GLY A 3 2.49 -1.22 15.20
N LEU A 4 2.96 -1.41 16.43
CA LEU A 4 2.81 -2.64 17.20
C LEU A 4 2.52 -2.27 18.65
N ARG A 5 1.51 -2.90 19.24
CA ARG A 5 1.21 -2.75 20.66
C ARG A 5 0.72 -4.05 21.27
N PHE A 6 1.30 -4.42 22.40
CA PHE A 6 0.82 -5.50 23.27
C PHE A 6 0.07 -4.94 24.48
N PHE A 7 -0.75 -5.80 25.09
CA PHE A 7 -1.61 -5.46 26.22
C PHE A 7 -1.37 -6.40 27.42
N PRO A 8 -0.21 -6.32 28.09
CA PRO A 8 0.08 -7.11 29.29
C PRO A 8 -0.89 -6.82 30.44
N GLU A 9 -1.56 -5.66 30.43
CA GLU A 9 -2.59 -5.28 31.39
C GLU A 9 -3.87 -6.14 31.31
N LEU A 10 -4.09 -6.88 30.22
CA LEU A 10 -5.25 -7.76 30.08
C LEU A 10 -5.07 -9.04 30.88
N SER A 11 -5.87 -9.19 31.93
CA SER A 11 -5.85 -10.36 32.81
C SER A 11 -6.00 -11.67 32.04
N GLN A 12 -5.12 -12.63 32.32
CA GLN A 12 -5.19 -13.99 31.78
C GLN A 12 -6.42 -14.77 32.26
N ALA A 13 -7.15 -14.27 33.26
CA ALA A 13 -8.43 -14.84 33.67
C ALA A 13 -9.54 -14.63 32.61
N VAL A 14 -9.36 -13.66 31.71
CA VAL A 14 -10.27 -13.40 30.59
C VAL A 14 -9.97 -14.39 29.45
N PRO A 15 -10.99 -15.05 28.87
CA PRO A 15 -10.81 -15.93 27.72
C PRO A 15 -10.01 -15.27 26.59
N TYR A 16 -9.22 -16.05 25.85
CA TYR A 16 -8.35 -15.53 24.80
C TYR A 16 -9.14 -14.78 23.71
N ASP A 17 -10.26 -15.35 23.27
CA ASP A 17 -11.10 -14.74 22.22
C ASP A 17 -11.69 -13.39 22.66
N ASP A 18 -12.06 -13.26 23.94
CA ASP A 18 -12.53 -12.00 24.51
C ASP A 18 -11.41 -10.95 24.56
N ARG A 19 -10.18 -11.35 24.91
CA ARG A 19 -9.00 -10.46 24.85
C ARG A 19 -8.72 -10.01 23.42
N VAL A 20 -8.83 -10.90 22.44
CA VAL A 20 -8.69 -10.59 21.02
C VAL A 20 -9.73 -9.54 20.58
N ALA A 21 -11.00 -9.70 20.98
CA ALA A 21 -12.05 -8.74 20.66
C ALA A 21 -11.77 -7.34 21.25
N ILE A 22 -11.34 -7.27 22.52
CA ILE A 22 -10.97 -6.00 23.17
C ILE A 22 -9.81 -5.32 22.44
N VAL A 23 -8.77 -6.10 22.09
CA VAL A 23 -7.60 -5.58 21.37
C VAL A 23 -7.97 -5.10 19.96
N GLN A 24 -8.88 -5.81 19.27
CA GLN A 24 -9.38 -5.40 17.96
C GLN A 24 -10.18 -4.10 18.04
N GLU A 25 -11.02 -3.92 19.04
CA GLU A 25 -11.78 -2.67 19.23
C GLU A 25 -10.83 -1.49 19.52
N HIS A 26 -9.83 -1.72 20.36
CA HIS A 26 -8.78 -0.73 20.61
C HIS A 26 -8.01 -0.38 19.32
N LEU A 27 -7.65 -1.37 18.50
CA LEU A 27 -6.99 -1.16 17.21
C LEU A 27 -7.82 -0.24 16.31
N LYS A 28 -9.12 -0.55 16.13
CA LYS A 28 -10.03 0.24 15.30
C LYS A 28 -10.11 1.69 15.77
N SER A 29 -10.35 1.91 17.06
CA SER A 29 -10.45 3.25 17.63
C SER A 29 -9.14 4.05 17.49
N THR A 30 -7.99 3.39 17.64
CA THR A 30 -6.68 4.04 17.47
C THR A 30 -6.45 4.50 16.03
N LEU A 31 -6.80 3.65 15.06
CA LEU A 31 -6.59 3.93 13.65
C LEU A 31 -7.60 4.94 13.10
N GLU A 32 -8.86 4.87 13.52
CA GLU A 32 -9.87 5.89 13.21
C GLU A 32 -9.41 7.27 13.72
N GLY A 33 -8.97 7.36 14.98
CA GLY A 33 -8.45 8.61 15.54
C GLY A 33 -7.20 9.12 14.83
N MET A 34 -6.30 8.23 14.39
CA MET A 34 -5.14 8.60 13.59
C MET A 34 -5.57 9.18 12.24
N VAL A 35 -6.47 8.53 11.53
CA VAL A 35 -6.96 9.00 10.22
C VAL A 35 -7.69 10.34 10.37
N GLU A 36 -8.57 10.48 11.37
CA GLU A 36 -9.26 11.75 11.64
C GLU A 36 -8.27 12.89 11.95
N SER A 37 -7.16 12.59 12.65
CA SER A 37 -6.15 13.61 12.95
C SER A 37 -5.37 14.09 11.71
N ILE A 38 -5.22 13.22 10.70
CA ILE A 38 -4.45 13.51 9.47
C ILE A 38 -5.34 14.17 8.41
N PHE A 39 -6.52 13.62 8.17
CA PHE A 39 -7.41 14.02 7.08
C PHE A 39 -8.58 14.90 7.53
N GLY A 40 -8.80 15.03 8.83
CA GLY A 40 -10.04 15.57 9.35
C GLY A 40 -11.19 14.59 9.17
N LYS A 41 -12.40 15.14 9.04
CA LYS A 41 -13.62 14.33 8.94
C LYS A 41 -13.74 13.71 7.55
N VAL A 42 -13.46 12.42 7.43
CA VAL A 42 -13.56 11.63 6.19
C VAL A 42 -14.44 10.40 6.38
N GLU A 43 -14.99 9.87 5.29
CA GLU A 43 -15.74 8.62 5.32
C GLU A 43 -14.78 7.43 5.32
N MET A 44 -14.96 6.51 6.26
CA MET A 44 -14.11 5.35 6.47
C MET A 44 -14.94 4.07 6.44
N ARG A 45 -14.33 2.97 5.98
CA ARG A 45 -14.92 1.64 6.10
C ARG A 45 -13.86 0.59 6.43
N TRP A 46 -14.26 -0.38 7.24
CA TRP A 46 -13.46 -1.57 7.53
C TRP A 46 -13.81 -2.68 6.55
N VAL A 47 -12.79 -3.29 5.97
CA VAL A 47 -12.93 -4.45 5.08
C VAL A 47 -12.22 -5.63 5.73
N ASP A 48 -12.88 -6.79 5.74
CA ASP A 48 -12.25 -8.03 6.23
C ASP A 48 -11.17 -8.47 5.24
N ALA A 49 -9.97 -8.70 5.75
CA ALA A 49 -8.81 -9.10 4.97
C ALA A 49 -8.19 -10.38 5.55
N TYR A 50 -7.17 -10.91 4.86
CA TYR A 50 -6.39 -12.03 5.35
C TYR A 50 -4.90 -11.72 5.25
N PHE A 51 -4.23 -11.66 6.40
CA PHE A 51 -2.78 -11.64 6.49
C PHE A 51 -2.29 -12.88 7.25
N PRO A 52 -1.24 -13.57 6.79
CA PRO A 52 -0.71 -14.77 7.47
C PRO A 52 -0.25 -14.53 8.90
N PHE A 53 -0.02 -13.27 9.29
CA PHE A 53 0.52 -12.89 10.59
C PHE A 53 -0.48 -12.28 11.57
N THR A 54 -1.71 -12.01 11.14
CA THR A 54 -2.77 -11.47 11.99
C THR A 54 -4.08 -12.22 11.82
N HIS A 55 -4.84 -12.38 12.90
CA HIS A 55 -6.19 -12.91 12.89
C HIS A 55 -6.96 -12.41 14.14
N PRO A 56 -8.10 -11.72 13.98
CA PRO A 56 -8.70 -11.25 12.72
C PRO A 56 -7.86 -10.15 12.04
N SER A 57 -7.98 -10.06 10.71
CA SER A 57 -7.27 -9.11 9.86
C SER A 57 -8.26 -8.17 9.17
N LEU A 58 -7.89 -6.90 9.06
CA LEU A 58 -8.74 -5.84 8.56
C LEU A 58 -7.92 -4.89 7.67
N GLU A 59 -8.59 -4.29 6.71
CA GLU A 59 -8.12 -3.13 5.96
C GLU A 59 -9.01 -1.94 6.27
N LEU A 60 -8.38 -0.75 6.38
CA LEU A 60 -9.11 0.51 6.49
C LEU A 60 -9.05 1.22 5.15
N GLU A 61 -10.23 1.43 4.57
CA GLU A 61 -10.38 2.21 3.36
C GLU A 61 -11.02 3.56 3.66
N ILE A 62 -10.55 4.59 2.98
CA ILE A 62 -11.06 5.96 3.07
C ILE A 62 -11.63 6.34 1.71
N PHE A 63 -12.80 7.00 1.73
CA PHE A 63 -13.39 7.53 0.52
C PHE A 63 -12.74 8.86 0.14
N PHE A 64 -12.23 8.94 -1.09
CA PHE A 64 -11.68 10.16 -1.65
C PHE A 64 -12.36 10.50 -2.98
N GLU A 65 -12.62 11.78 -3.17
CA GLU A 65 -13.01 12.31 -4.47
C GLU A 65 -11.77 12.77 -5.23
N VAL A 66 -11.30 11.94 -6.15
CA VAL A 66 -10.13 12.25 -6.98
C VAL A 66 -10.63 12.63 -8.37
N ARG A 67 -10.38 13.87 -8.77
CA ARG A 67 -10.72 14.39 -10.12
C ARG A 67 -12.21 14.21 -10.49
N GLY A 68 -13.11 14.36 -9.52
CA GLY A 68 -14.57 14.24 -9.71
C GLY A 68 -15.10 12.81 -9.68
N PHE A 69 -14.25 11.81 -9.38
CA PHE A 69 -14.66 10.43 -9.18
C PHE A 69 -14.40 10.00 -7.74
N GLY A 70 -15.46 9.57 -7.07
CA GLY A 70 -15.38 8.99 -5.73
C GLY A 70 -14.85 7.57 -5.80
N GLN A 71 -13.75 7.30 -5.08
CA GLN A 71 -13.18 5.97 -4.97
C GLN A 71 -12.83 5.66 -3.51
N TRP A 72 -13.01 4.40 -3.13
CA TRP A 72 -12.50 3.87 -1.88
C TRP A 72 -11.04 3.48 -2.09
N LEU A 73 -10.17 4.01 -1.24
CA LEU A 73 -8.76 3.71 -1.27
C LEU A 73 -8.36 3.03 0.02
N GLU A 74 -7.81 1.83 -0.11
CA GLU A 74 -7.12 1.12 0.96
C GLU A 74 -5.89 1.91 1.40
N VAL A 75 -5.87 2.29 2.67
CA VAL A 75 -4.85 3.16 3.27
C VAL A 75 -3.90 2.38 4.15
N LEU A 76 -4.40 1.36 4.85
CA LEU A 76 -3.61 0.51 5.74
C LEU A 76 -4.23 -0.88 5.89
N GLY A 77 -3.37 -1.84 6.18
CA GLY A 77 -3.73 -3.18 6.65
C GLY A 77 -3.36 -3.33 8.12
N CYS A 78 -4.20 -4.01 8.89
CA CYS A 78 -4.00 -4.21 10.32
C CYS A 78 -4.65 -5.49 10.83
N GLY A 79 -4.35 -5.85 12.08
CA GLY A 79 -5.03 -6.95 12.74
C GLY A 79 -4.43 -7.31 14.09
N VAL A 80 -5.07 -8.26 14.76
CA VAL A 80 -4.56 -8.84 16.01
C VAL A 80 -3.49 -9.88 15.66
N LEU A 81 -2.32 -9.80 16.26
CA LEU A 81 -1.22 -10.73 15.99
C LEU A 81 -1.62 -12.17 16.29
N GLN A 82 -1.20 -13.09 15.42
CA GLN A 82 -1.33 -14.50 15.72
C GLN A 82 -0.43 -14.90 16.89
N ARG A 83 -0.98 -15.68 17.82
CA ARG A 83 -0.29 -16.15 19.03
C ARG A 83 1.09 -16.76 18.74
N GLN A 84 1.17 -17.64 17.75
CA GLN A 84 2.43 -18.30 17.39
C GLN A 84 3.54 -17.30 17.01
N ILE A 85 3.17 -16.18 16.37
CA ILE A 85 4.14 -15.16 15.97
C ILE A 85 4.61 -14.36 17.18
N ALA A 86 3.68 -13.99 18.08
CA ALA A 86 4.04 -13.33 19.34
C ALA A 86 4.98 -14.20 20.18
N GLU A 87 4.66 -15.50 20.31
CA GLU A 87 5.46 -16.47 21.08
C GLU A 87 6.86 -16.65 20.49
N HIS A 88 7.01 -16.75 19.16
CA HIS A 88 8.31 -16.79 18.50
C HIS A 88 9.11 -15.48 18.70
N GLY A 89 8.43 -14.35 18.91
CA GLY A 89 9.02 -13.07 19.27
C GLY A 89 9.40 -12.93 20.75
N GLY A 90 9.16 -13.96 21.57
CA GLY A 90 9.44 -13.93 23.01
C GLY A 90 8.33 -13.28 23.87
N VAL A 91 7.17 -12.98 23.26
CA VAL A 91 6.01 -12.42 23.94
C VAL A 91 5.00 -13.54 24.20
N VAL A 92 4.91 -13.97 25.45
CA VAL A 92 4.12 -15.15 25.84
C VAL A 92 2.85 -14.71 26.57
N ASP A 93 1.72 -15.30 26.19
CA ASP A 93 0.38 -15.08 26.78
C ASP A 93 -0.18 -13.64 26.72
N GLU A 94 0.48 -12.74 25.99
CA GLU A 94 -0.03 -11.40 25.67
C GLU A 94 -0.76 -11.40 24.32
N VAL A 95 -1.73 -10.50 24.19
CA VAL A 95 -2.43 -10.21 22.93
C VAL A 95 -2.00 -8.83 22.48
N GLY A 96 -1.74 -8.67 21.18
CA GLY A 96 -1.33 -7.41 20.60
C GLY A 96 -1.88 -7.22 19.20
N TRP A 97 -1.92 -5.98 18.75
CA TRP A 97 -2.25 -5.65 17.36
C TRP A 97 -1.05 -5.07 16.63
N ALA A 98 -1.06 -5.21 15.32
CA ALA A 98 -0.13 -4.57 14.41
C ALA A 98 -0.87 -3.86 13.27
N PHE A 99 -0.29 -2.80 12.73
CA PHE A 99 -0.74 -2.18 11.48
C PHE A 99 0.44 -1.77 10.60
N GLY A 100 0.21 -1.74 9.29
CA GLY A 100 1.11 -1.22 8.28
C GLY A 100 0.41 -0.17 7.42
N LEU A 101 1.01 1.01 7.32
CA LEU A 101 0.53 2.14 6.52
C LEU A 101 1.49 2.42 5.37
N GLY A 102 0.96 2.48 4.15
CA GLY A 102 1.68 2.91 2.94
C GLY A 102 1.80 4.43 2.90
N LEU A 103 2.98 4.96 3.25
CA LEU A 103 3.21 6.41 3.33
C LEU A 103 3.10 7.09 1.96
N GLU A 104 3.62 6.44 0.93
CA GLU A 104 3.61 6.94 -0.45
C GLU A 104 2.19 7.06 -0.96
N ARG A 105 1.35 6.04 -0.75
CA ARG A 105 -0.06 6.07 -1.14
C ARG A 105 -0.81 7.18 -0.40
N LEU A 106 -0.57 7.32 0.90
CA LEU A 106 -1.16 8.38 1.71
C LEU A 106 -0.79 9.78 1.20
N ALA A 107 0.50 9.99 0.95
CA ALA A 107 1.03 11.25 0.48
C ALA A 107 0.53 11.58 -0.93
N MET A 108 0.41 10.57 -1.81
CA MET A 108 -0.14 10.78 -3.16
C MET A 108 -1.56 11.34 -3.12
N VAL A 109 -2.40 10.85 -2.21
CA VAL A 109 -3.77 11.37 -2.06
C VAL A 109 -3.79 12.71 -1.37
N LEU A 110 -3.09 12.82 -0.23
CA LEU A 110 -3.13 14.01 0.62
C LEU A 110 -2.59 15.25 -0.10
N PHE A 111 -1.57 15.05 -0.94
CA PHE A 111 -0.90 16.10 -1.68
C PHE A 111 -1.23 16.11 -3.18
N ASP A 112 -2.16 15.28 -3.68
CA ASP A 112 -2.49 15.12 -5.12
C ASP A 112 -1.24 14.91 -6.01
N ILE A 113 -0.32 14.06 -5.56
CA ILE A 113 0.89 13.72 -6.31
C ILE A 113 0.52 12.61 -7.32
N PRO A 114 0.67 12.85 -8.63
CA PRO A 114 0.18 11.94 -9.67
C PRO A 114 1.08 10.71 -9.88
N ASP A 115 2.32 10.73 -9.38
CA ASP A 115 3.32 9.72 -9.69
C ASP A 115 4.27 9.49 -8.50
N ILE A 116 4.43 8.23 -8.11
CA ILE A 116 5.31 7.79 -7.01
C ILE A 116 6.79 8.10 -7.28
N ARG A 117 7.22 8.18 -8.55
CA ARG A 117 8.61 8.51 -8.94
C ARG A 117 9.01 9.91 -8.44
N LEU A 118 8.04 10.81 -8.25
CA LEU A 118 8.30 12.17 -7.78
C LEU A 118 8.90 12.19 -6.37
N PHE A 119 8.61 11.20 -5.51
CA PHE A 119 9.23 11.10 -4.18
C PHE A 119 10.75 10.86 -4.23
N TRP A 120 11.27 10.34 -5.35
CA TRP A 120 12.69 10.11 -5.58
C TRP A 120 13.34 11.25 -6.38
N SER A 121 12.56 12.27 -6.77
CA SER A 121 13.06 13.39 -7.56
C SER A 121 13.88 14.37 -6.70
N THR A 122 15.05 14.74 -7.19
CA THR A 122 15.86 15.83 -6.62
C THR A 122 15.54 17.20 -7.23
N ASP A 123 14.47 17.29 -8.03
CA ASP A 123 14.08 18.53 -8.70
C ASP A 123 13.58 19.56 -7.67
N ALA A 124 14.28 20.70 -7.59
CA ALA A 124 13.94 21.77 -6.66
C ALA A 124 12.49 22.26 -6.82
N ARG A 125 11.89 22.14 -8.02
CA ARG A 125 10.50 22.54 -8.30
C ARG A 125 9.47 21.61 -7.65
N PHE A 126 9.83 20.37 -7.35
CA PHE A 126 9.03 19.46 -6.54
C PHE A 126 9.23 19.78 -5.06
N LEU A 127 10.48 19.75 -4.61
CA LEU A 127 10.85 19.86 -3.21
C LEU A 127 10.40 21.19 -2.58
N SER A 128 10.42 22.30 -3.34
CA SER A 128 10.01 23.61 -2.84
C SER A 128 8.50 23.76 -2.60
N GLN A 129 7.67 22.82 -3.04
CA GLN A 129 6.21 22.91 -2.89
C GLN A 129 5.72 22.49 -1.51
N PHE A 130 6.52 21.73 -0.77
CA PHE A 130 6.12 21.15 0.51
C PHE A 130 6.77 21.90 1.68
N LYS A 131 6.02 22.08 2.76
CA LYS A 131 6.48 22.70 4.00
C LYS A 131 5.98 21.88 5.19
N ASP A 132 6.79 21.83 6.24
CA ASP A 132 6.46 21.08 7.45
C ASP A 132 5.13 21.56 8.05
N GLY A 133 4.26 20.60 8.35
CA GLY A 133 2.95 20.85 8.98
C GLY A 133 1.89 21.49 8.08
N VAL A 134 2.15 21.69 6.79
CA VAL A 134 1.17 22.29 5.86
C VAL A 134 0.83 21.32 4.73
N ILE A 135 -0.44 20.90 4.69
CA ILE A 135 -0.96 20.10 3.58
C ILE A 135 -1.12 21.02 2.36
N THR A 136 -0.31 20.79 1.32
CA THR A 136 -0.29 21.60 0.10
C THR A 136 -0.55 20.73 -1.12
N GLN A 137 -1.52 21.10 -1.94
CA GLN A 137 -1.79 20.39 -3.18
C GLN A 137 -0.62 20.58 -4.16
N PHE A 138 -0.09 19.48 -4.67
CA PHE A 138 1.00 19.46 -5.63
C PHE A 138 0.55 20.15 -6.92
N LYS A 139 1.40 21.03 -7.43
CA LYS A 139 1.21 21.68 -8.73
C LYS A 139 2.13 20.99 -9.73
N PRO A 140 1.57 20.28 -10.73
CA PRO A 140 2.36 19.66 -11.77
C PRO A 140 3.26 20.68 -12.46
N TYR A 141 4.54 20.36 -12.56
CA TYR A 141 5.48 21.09 -13.39
C TYR A 141 5.79 20.23 -14.62
N SER A 142 5.42 20.73 -15.80
CA SER A 142 5.59 19.96 -17.04
C SER A 142 7.07 19.72 -17.34
N LYS A 143 7.41 18.46 -17.66
CA LYS A 143 8.64 18.07 -18.34
C LYS A 143 8.26 17.13 -19.49
N TYR A 144 7.99 17.76 -20.64
CA TYR A 144 7.90 17.13 -21.97
C TYR A 144 6.72 16.18 -22.23
N PRO A 145 6.24 16.08 -23.49
CA PRO A 145 5.23 15.10 -23.86
C PRO A 145 5.77 13.67 -23.76
N PRO A 146 4.93 12.68 -23.42
CA PRO A 146 5.33 11.27 -23.40
C PRO A 146 5.70 10.77 -24.79
N CYS A 147 6.62 9.80 -24.86
CA CYS A 147 6.99 9.10 -26.10
C CYS A 147 6.71 7.61 -25.94
N TYR A 148 5.91 7.05 -26.85
CA TYR A 148 5.53 5.63 -26.85
C TYR A 148 6.47 4.83 -27.76
N LYS A 149 6.91 3.67 -27.28
CA LYS A 149 7.77 2.74 -28.01
C LYS A 149 7.31 1.31 -27.73
N ASP A 150 7.06 0.55 -28.79
CA ASP A 150 6.70 -0.85 -28.70
C ASP A 150 7.94 -1.72 -28.92
N VAL A 151 8.05 -2.79 -28.14
CA VAL A 151 9.10 -3.79 -28.26
C VAL A 151 8.46 -5.17 -28.27
N SER A 152 8.89 -6.02 -29.21
CA SER A 152 8.41 -7.40 -29.32
C SER A 152 9.59 -8.36 -29.38
N PHE A 153 9.50 -9.47 -28.65
CA PHE A 153 10.54 -10.49 -28.59
C PHE A 153 9.92 -11.86 -28.30
N TRP A 154 10.65 -12.92 -28.63
CA TRP A 154 10.25 -14.29 -28.37
C TRP A 154 10.49 -14.65 -26.89
N LEU A 155 9.53 -15.34 -26.27
CA LEU A 155 9.62 -15.72 -24.87
C LEU A 155 10.34 -17.06 -24.70
N ALA A 156 11.21 -17.12 -23.69
CA ALA A 156 11.72 -18.39 -23.18
C ALA A 156 10.64 -19.10 -22.34
N PRO A 157 10.69 -20.44 -22.20
CA PRO A 157 9.70 -21.19 -21.43
C PRO A 157 9.60 -20.78 -19.95
N ASP A 158 10.68 -20.25 -19.39
CA ASP A 158 10.81 -19.79 -18.00
C ASP A 158 10.67 -18.27 -17.83
N PHE A 159 10.15 -17.59 -18.85
CA PHE A 159 9.97 -16.14 -18.81
C PHE A 159 8.97 -15.71 -17.72
N HIS A 160 9.38 -14.72 -16.92
CA HIS A 160 8.54 -14.03 -15.95
C HIS A 160 8.53 -12.53 -16.26
N GLU A 161 7.36 -11.92 -16.31
CA GLU A 161 7.18 -10.50 -16.70
C GLU A 161 7.99 -9.54 -15.83
N ASN A 162 8.08 -9.81 -14.53
CA ASN A 162 8.88 -8.99 -13.60
C ASN A 162 10.37 -8.93 -13.99
N ASN A 163 10.92 -9.96 -14.65
CA ASN A 163 12.31 -9.91 -15.13
C ASN A 163 12.48 -8.84 -16.21
N LEU A 164 11.48 -8.68 -17.10
CA LEU A 164 11.47 -7.60 -18.08
C LEU A 164 11.36 -6.24 -17.38
N PHE A 165 10.45 -6.11 -16.42
CA PHE A 165 10.27 -4.85 -15.68
C PHE A 165 11.53 -4.44 -14.91
N GLU A 166 12.24 -5.40 -14.32
CA GLU A 166 13.55 -5.15 -13.69
C GLU A 166 14.61 -4.70 -14.68
N VAL A 167 14.73 -5.35 -15.84
CA VAL A 167 15.67 -4.94 -16.89
C VAL A 167 15.37 -3.51 -17.35
N VAL A 168 14.09 -3.19 -17.60
CA VAL A 168 13.69 -1.84 -18.00
C VAL A 168 14.02 -0.82 -16.91
N ARG A 169 13.72 -1.13 -15.65
CA ARG A 169 14.06 -0.26 -14.50
C ARG A 169 15.56 -0.05 -14.38
N ASN A 170 16.37 -1.08 -14.56
CA ASN A 170 17.83 -1.02 -14.45
C ASN A 170 18.48 -0.23 -15.60
N VAL A 171 17.94 -0.32 -16.81
CA VAL A 171 18.52 0.34 -18.00
C VAL A 171 17.99 1.76 -18.18
N ALA A 172 16.69 1.96 -18.05
CA ALA A 172 16.04 3.24 -18.37
C ALA A 172 15.71 4.09 -17.13
N GLY A 173 15.70 3.51 -15.92
CA GLY A 173 15.43 4.22 -14.68
C GLY A 173 14.11 5.00 -14.71
N ASP A 174 14.16 6.25 -14.22
CA ASP A 174 12.99 7.11 -14.12
C ASP A 174 12.50 7.69 -15.45
N MET A 175 13.21 7.44 -16.57
CA MET A 175 12.73 7.87 -17.90
C MET A 175 11.49 7.10 -18.35
N VAL A 176 11.28 5.89 -17.84
CA VAL A 176 10.10 5.07 -18.15
C VAL A 176 9.04 5.31 -17.09
N GLU A 177 7.86 5.75 -17.54
CA GLU A 177 6.69 5.99 -16.70
C GLU A 177 5.83 4.76 -16.52
N GLN A 178 5.65 4.00 -17.60
CA GLN A 178 4.78 2.85 -17.62
C GLN A 178 5.32 1.82 -18.60
N VAL A 179 5.27 0.55 -18.21
CA VAL A 179 5.43 -0.60 -19.10
C VAL A 179 4.14 -1.39 -19.04
N SER A 180 3.57 -1.72 -20.19
CA SER A 180 2.38 -2.56 -20.28
C SER A 180 2.71 -3.75 -21.17
N TRP A 181 2.52 -4.95 -20.62
CA TRP A 181 2.72 -6.19 -21.35
C TRP A 181 1.41 -6.64 -21.98
N TYR A 182 1.46 -7.00 -23.27
CA TYR A 182 0.34 -7.54 -24.00
C TYR A 182 0.74 -8.92 -24.55
N PRO A 183 0.06 -10.02 -24.16
CA PRO A 183 0.30 -11.31 -24.77
C PRO A 183 -0.13 -11.28 -26.23
N CYS A 184 0.83 -11.41 -27.15
CA CYS A 184 0.59 -11.53 -28.58
C CYS A 184 0.60 -13.02 -28.98
N TRP A 185 -0.40 -13.37 -29.80
CA TRP A 185 -0.88 -14.67 -30.27
C TRP A 185 0.11 -15.84 -30.38
N ARG A 186 -0.37 -17.01 -29.95
CA ARG A 186 0.24 -18.33 -30.20
C ARG A 186 -0.05 -18.73 -31.65
N PHE A 187 0.92 -18.61 -32.55
CA PHE A 187 0.82 -19.24 -33.88
C PHE A 187 0.99 -20.76 -33.72
N THR A 188 -0.12 -21.50 -33.73
CA THR A 188 -0.08 -22.94 -34.03
C THR A 188 0.32 -23.09 -35.50
N TYR A 189 1.49 -23.68 -35.75
CA TYR A 189 1.83 -24.18 -37.09
C TYR A 189 0.79 -25.23 -37.48
N CYS A 190 -0.01 -24.96 -38.52
CA CYS A 190 -0.58 -26.05 -39.32
C CYS A 190 0.56 -26.60 -40.16
N ALA A 191 1.16 -27.72 -39.74
CA ALA A 191 1.96 -28.52 -40.64
C ALA A 191 1.00 -29.12 -41.67
N PHE A 192 1.07 -28.66 -42.92
CA PHE A 192 0.57 -29.45 -44.04
C PHE A 192 1.64 -30.51 -44.33
N GLU A 193 1.25 -31.78 -44.26
CA GLU A 193 2.00 -32.91 -44.84
C GLU A 193 2.16 -32.77 -46.35
#